data_AF-A0A1Y4JZF2-F1
#
_entry.id   AF-A0A1Y4JZF2-F1
#
_cell.length_a   1.000
_cell.length_b   1.000
_cell.length_c   1.000
_cell.angle_alpha   90.00
_cell.angle_beta   90.00
_cell.angle_gamma   90.00
#
_symmetry.space_group_name_H-M   'P 1'
#
loop_
_entity.id
_entity.type
_entity.pdbx_description
1 polymer ?
#
loop_
_entity_poly.entity_id
_entity_poly.type
_entity_poly.pdbx_seq_one_letter_code
_entity_poly.pdbx_strand_id
1 'polypeptide(L)'
;TSPTCTQSGSEQRSCSVCGYTETRGVDPTGHSWEDDYTVDQAPTCTQDGSKSIHCSRCDAVTDVQTIPATGHTWDQGTVFTPATCTESGTMRYTCTVCGETRDEVIPATGHTWDQGTVLTPATCTENGAMRYTCTVCGETRDEVIPATGHAWEDDYTVDQAPTCTQDGSKSIHCSQCDAVTDVQTIP
;
A
#
# COMPACT_ATOMS: atom_id res chain seq x y z
N THR A 1 -17.93 -48.57 48.38
CA THR A 1 -17.08 -47.86 47.41
C THR A 1 -16.75 -46.47 47.93
N SER A 2 -15.55 -45.96 47.67
CA SER A 2 -15.19 -44.59 48.07
C SER A 2 -15.98 -43.56 47.24
N PRO A 3 -16.50 -42.47 47.85
CA PRO A 3 -17.13 -41.38 47.10
C PRO A 3 -16.10 -40.64 46.24
N THR A 4 -16.53 -40.06 45.12
CA THR A 4 -15.72 -39.14 44.30
C THR A 4 -16.20 -37.70 44.50
N CYS A 5 -15.68 -36.73 43.74
CA CYS A 5 -16.15 -35.35 43.79
C CYS A 5 -17.64 -35.22 43.43
N THR A 6 -18.15 -36.09 42.55
CA THR A 6 -19.52 -36.02 42.02
C THR A 6 -20.36 -37.27 42.27
N GLN A 7 -19.74 -38.42 42.56
CA GLN A 7 -20.45 -39.68 42.76
C GLN A 7 -20.45 -40.08 44.24
N SER A 8 -21.65 -40.40 44.74
CA SER A 8 -21.82 -40.95 46.08
C SER A 8 -21.11 -42.30 46.23
N GLY A 9 -20.54 -42.52 47.40
CA GLY A 9 -19.93 -43.79 47.80
C GLY A 9 -20.90 -44.66 48.60
N SER A 10 -20.37 -45.77 49.09
CA SER A 10 -21.06 -46.64 50.03
C SER A 10 -20.09 -47.32 50.99
N GLU A 11 -20.51 -47.55 52.21
CA GLU A 11 -19.78 -48.37 53.17
C GLU A 11 -20.66 -49.53 53.62
N GLN A 12 -20.04 -50.67 53.90
CA GLN A 12 -20.75 -51.85 54.38
C GLN A 12 -20.15 -52.32 55.69
N ARG A 13 -21.02 -52.71 56.62
CA ARG A 13 -20.63 -53.41 57.84
C ARG A 13 -21.43 -54.69 57.98
N SER A 14 -20.74 -55.77 58.33
CA SER A 14 -21.33 -57.09 58.43
C SER A 14 -21.24 -57.62 59.86
N CYS A 15 -22.34 -58.18 60.37
CA CYS A 15 -22.38 -58.82 61.68
C CYS A 15 -21.73 -60.21 61.59
N SER A 16 -20.63 -60.43 62.32
CA SER A 16 -19.89 -61.69 62.31
C SER A 16 -20.63 -62.88 62.91
N VAL A 17 -21.72 -62.64 63.65
CA VAL A 17 -22.51 -63.68 64.33
C VAL A 17 -23.66 -64.18 63.46
N CYS A 18 -24.37 -63.30 62.73
CA CYS A 18 -25.56 -63.69 61.94
C CYS A 18 -25.43 -63.45 60.43
N GLY A 19 -24.32 -62.84 59.96
CA GLY A 19 -24.04 -62.62 58.55
C GLY A 19 -24.81 -61.47 57.89
N TYR A 20 -25.70 -60.80 58.62
CA TYR A 20 -26.42 -59.63 58.10
C TYR A 20 -25.43 -58.51 57.74
N THR A 21 -25.63 -57.89 56.56
CA THR A 21 -24.81 -56.78 56.07
C THR A 21 -25.68 -55.56 55.87
N GLU A 22 -25.27 -54.46 56.51
CA GLU A 22 -25.90 -53.15 56.38
C GLU A 22 -25.06 -52.29 55.42
N THR A 23 -25.71 -51.62 54.48
CA THR A 23 -25.06 -50.68 53.55
C THR A 23 -25.51 -49.27 53.85
N ARG A 24 -24.56 -48.35 54.04
CA ARG A 24 -24.81 -46.91 54.22
C ARG A 24 -24.26 -46.14 53.02
N GLY A 25 -25.05 -45.23 52.45
CA GLY A 25 -24.60 -44.31 51.41
C GLY A 25 -23.68 -43.23 51.99
N VAL A 26 -22.68 -42.82 51.23
CA VAL A 26 -21.79 -41.70 51.57
C VAL A 26 -21.95 -40.63 50.50
N ASP A 27 -22.20 -39.39 50.89
CA ASP A 27 -22.35 -38.29 49.95
C ASP A 27 -21.06 -38.04 49.14
N PRO A 28 -21.17 -37.44 47.94
CA PRO A 28 -20.00 -37.03 47.18
C PRO A 28 -19.13 -36.08 47.99
N THR A 29 -17.82 -36.18 47.80
CA THR A 29 -16.84 -35.35 48.54
C THR A 29 -16.87 -33.86 48.16
N GLY A 30 -17.52 -33.52 47.05
CA GLY A 30 -17.47 -32.18 46.47
C GLY A 30 -16.11 -31.87 45.85
N HIS A 31 -16.02 -30.72 45.18
CA HIS A 31 -14.78 -30.26 44.59
C HIS A 31 -13.89 -29.56 45.63
N SER A 32 -12.58 -29.79 45.52
CA SER A 32 -11.55 -29.09 46.28
C SER A 32 -10.81 -28.18 45.31
N TRP A 33 -11.28 -26.94 45.18
CA TRP A 33 -10.72 -25.97 44.25
C TRP A 33 -9.35 -25.47 44.72
N GLU A 34 -8.40 -25.34 43.79
CA GLU A 34 -7.15 -24.63 44.01
C GLU A 34 -7.40 -23.12 44.16
N ASP A 35 -6.45 -22.39 44.75
CA ASP A 35 -6.59 -20.94 44.94
C ASP A 35 -6.13 -20.15 43.69
N ASP A 36 -5.20 -20.70 42.92
CA ASP A 36 -4.58 -20.05 41.76
C ASP A 36 -5.19 -20.51 40.43
N TYR A 37 -5.25 -19.58 39.47
CA TYR A 37 -5.59 -19.93 38.09
C TYR A 37 -4.46 -20.71 37.42
N THR A 38 -4.84 -21.72 36.66
CA THR A 38 -3.96 -22.40 35.71
C THR A 38 -4.31 -21.98 34.29
N VAL A 39 -3.29 -21.70 33.46
CA VAL A 39 -3.49 -21.43 32.04
C VAL A 39 -3.80 -22.74 31.33
N ASP A 40 -5.02 -22.88 30.83
CA ASP A 40 -5.50 -24.08 30.12
C ASP A 40 -5.10 -24.03 28.64
N GLN A 41 -5.17 -22.83 28.06
CA GLN A 41 -4.77 -22.54 26.70
C GLN A 41 -4.01 -21.23 26.68
N ALA A 42 -2.76 -21.25 26.22
CA ALA A 42 -2.00 -20.03 26.02
C ALA A 42 -2.61 -19.23 24.84
N PRO A 43 -2.71 -17.89 24.94
CA PRO A 43 -3.15 -17.06 23.82
C PRO A 43 -2.13 -17.10 22.68
N THR A 44 -2.60 -16.94 21.44
CA THR A 44 -1.76 -16.77 20.25
C THR A 44 -1.88 -15.34 19.71
N CYS A 45 -1.34 -15.05 18.52
CA CYS A 45 -1.51 -13.72 17.90
C CYS A 45 -2.96 -13.41 17.53
N THR A 46 -3.76 -14.42 17.21
CA THR A 46 -5.13 -14.26 16.67
C THR A 46 -6.20 -14.96 17.49
N GLN A 47 -5.81 -15.90 18.36
CA GLN A 47 -6.74 -16.65 19.19
C GLN A 47 -6.52 -16.31 20.66
N ASP A 48 -7.63 -16.01 21.34
CA ASP A 48 -7.65 -15.89 22.79
C ASP A 48 -7.25 -17.21 23.45
N GLY A 49 -6.56 -17.12 24.58
CA GLY A 49 -6.31 -18.24 25.48
C GLY A 49 -7.38 -18.33 26.57
N SER A 50 -7.17 -19.24 27.51
CA SER A 50 -8.03 -19.42 28.67
C SER A 50 -7.25 -19.82 29.90
N LYS A 51 -7.81 -19.50 31.06
CA LYS A 51 -7.36 -19.99 32.36
C LYS A 51 -8.57 -20.33 33.24
N SER A 52 -8.39 -21.24 34.17
CA SER A 52 -9.44 -21.64 35.11
C SER A 52 -8.85 -22.10 36.44
N ILE A 53 -9.70 -22.26 37.45
CA ILE A 53 -9.35 -22.86 38.74
C ILE A 53 -9.66 -24.35 38.68
N HIS A 54 -8.67 -25.19 38.97
CA HIS A 54 -8.78 -26.65 38.88
C HIS A 54 -9.15 -27.27 40.22
N CYS A 55 -9.84 -28.40 40.20
CA CYS A 55 -10.03 -29.22 41.39
C CYS A 55 -8.79 -30.09 41.63
N SER A 56 -8.22 -30.05 42.83
CA SER A 56 -7.01 -30.81 43.19
C SER A 56 -7.16 -32.33 43.14
N ARG A 57 -8.40 -32.82 42.98
CA ARG A 57 -8.77 -34.24 43.06
C ARG A 57 -9.42 -34.79 41.79
N CYS A 58 -9.77 -33.96 40.82
CA CYS A 58 -10.36 -34.38 39.55
C CYS A 58 -10.25 -33.29 38.47
N ASP A 59 -10.49 -33.64 37.21
CA ASP A 59 -10.35 -32.74 36.05
C ASP A 59 -11.46 -31.67 35.92
N ALA A 60 -12.25 -31.46 36.96
CA ALA A 60 -13.25 -30.41 36.95
C ALA A 60 -12.57 -29.04 37.10
N VAL A 61 -13.11 -28.05 36.40
CA VAL A 61 -12.65 -26.66 36.45
C VAL A 61 -13.81 -25.72 36.80
N THR A 62 -13.48 -24.57 37.38
CA THR A 62 -14.42 -23.49 37.66
C THR A 62 -13.80 -22.14 37.30
N ASP A 63 -14.64 -21.10 37.24
CA ASP A 63 -14.22 -19.71 36.97
C ASP A 63 -13.32 -19.59 35.73
N VAL A 64 -13.82 -20.09 34.60
CA VAL A 64 -13.10 -20.03 33.32
C VAL A 64 -13.06 -18.58 32.83
N GLN A 65 -11.84 -18.07 32.61
CA GLN A 65 -11.59 -16.71 32.13
C GLN A 65 -10.82 -16.73 30.81
N THR A 66 -11.18 -15.80 29.93
CA THR A 66 -10.48 -15.57 28.66
C THR A 66 -9.20 -14.78 28.87
N ILE A 67 -8.13 -15.19 28.19
CA ILE A 67 -6.89 -14.41 28.06
C ILE A 67 -6.88 -13.82 26.63
N PRO A 68 -6.94 -12.50 26.46
CA PRO A 68 -6.98 -11.90 25.12
C PRO A 68 -5.80 -12.34 24.25
N ALA A 69 -6.04 -12.46 22.94
CA ALA A 69 -5.00 -12.69 21.95
C ALA A 69 -3.89 -11.63 22.07
N THR A 70 -2.65 -12.08 21.87
CA THR A 70 -1.45 -11.24 22.02
C THR A 70 -1.31 -10.18 20.93
N GLY A 71 -2.02 -10.33 19.81
CA GLY A 71 -1.86 -9.50 18.63
C GLY A 71 -0.55 -9.79 17.90
N HIS A 72 -0.33 -9.06 16.80
CA HIS A 72 0.89 -9.19 16.00
C HIS A 72 1.96 -8.20 16.46
N THR A 73 3.20 -8.68 16.57
CA THR A 73 4.39 -7.86 16.77
C THR A 73 5.18 -7.79 15.46
N TRP A 74 4.92 -6.77 14.66
CA TRP A 74 5.53 -6.57 13.34
C TRP A 74 7.00 -6.16 13.45
N ASP A 75 7.82 -6.61 12.50
CA ASP A 75 9.17 -6.11 12.29
C ASP A 75 9.20 -4.69 11.68
N GLN A 76 10.39 -4.20 11.32
CA GLN A 76 10.56 -2.88 10.71
C GLN A 76 10.05 -2.80 9.26
N GLY A 77 9.63 -3.91 8.67
CA GLY A 77 9.32 -4.01 7.26
C GLY A 77 10.57 -4.10 6.38
N THR A 78 10.42 -4.74 5.23
CA THR A 78 11.44 -4.82 4.18
C THR A 78 10.84 -4.49 2.84
N VAL A 79 11.59 -3.79 1.99
CA VAL A 79 11.15 -3.53 0.60
C VAL A 79 11.11 -4.86 -0.12
N PHE A 80 9.91 -5.36 -0.35
CA PHE A 80 9.69 -6.64 -1.01
C PHE A 80 9.75 -6.48 -2.53
N THR A 81 9.10 -5.42 -3.03
CA THR A 81 9.19 -4.98 -4.43
C THR A 81 9.50 -3.49 -4.44
N PRO A 82 10.59 -3.03 -5.06
CA PRO A 82 10.87 -1.59 -5.15
C PRO A 82 9.85 -0.91 -6.09
N ALA A 83 9.50 0.35 -5.80
CA ALA A 83 8.69 1.15 -6.71
C ALA A 83 9.51 1.63 -7.91
N THR A 84 8.86 1.79 -9.07
CA THR A 84 9.46 2.34 -10.30
C THR A 84 8.81 3.68 -10.65
N CYS A 85 9.12 4.25 -11.83
CA CYS A 85 8.46 5.48 -12.29
C CYS A 85 6.95 5.30 -12.52
N THR A 86 6.53 4.11 -12.94
CA THR A 86 5.15 3.82 -13.37
C THR A 86 4.43 2.80 -12.50
N GLU A 87 5.17 1.94 -11.80
CA GLU A 87 4.61 0.86 -10.99
C GLU A 87 4.88 1.10 -9.50
N SER A 88 3.87 0.86 -8.66
CA SER A 88 4.03 0.89 -7.22
C SER A 88 4.83 -0.32 -6.73
N GLY A 89 5.65 -0.10 -5.71
CA GLY A 89 6.33 -1.15 -4.97
C GLY A 89 5.51 -1.68 -3.79
N THR A 90 6.13 -2.51 -2.98
CA THR A 90 5.52 -3.13 -1.80
C THR A 90 6.54 -3.23 -0.66
N MET A 91 6.15 -2.76 0.52
CA MET A 91 6.85 -2.99 1.78
C MET A 91 6.15 -4.15 2.50
N ARG A 92 6.90 -5.19 2.88
CA ARG A 92 6.37 -6.34 3.62
C ARG A 92 6.80 -6.29 5.07
N TYR A 93 5.85 -6.43 5.98
CA TYR A 93 6.08 -6.61 7.41
C TYR A 93 5.82 -8.06 7.80
N THR A 94 6.65 -8.60 8.68
CA THR A 94 6.49 -9.95 9.20
C THR A 94 6.32 -9.91 10.72
N CYS A 95 5.30 -10.61 11.23
CA CYS A 95 5.12 -10.79 12.66
C CYS A 95 6.26 -11.66 13.19
N THR A 96 7.06 -11.11 14.10
CA THR A 96 8.23 -11.78 14.69
C THR A 96 7.87 -12.97 15.59
N VAL A 97 6.58 -13.09 15.98
CA VAL A 97 6.08 -14.15 16.86
C VAL A 97 5.51 -15.33 16.06
N CYS A 98 4.68 -15.07 15.05
CA CYS A 98 3.94 -16.12 14.33
C CYS A 98 4.24 -16.24 12.83
N GLY A 99 5.03 -15.31 12.27
CA GLY A 99 5.40 -15.33 10.84
C GLY A 99 4.31 -14.82 9.89
N GLU A 100 3.13 -14.42 10.38
CA GLU A 100 2.11 -13.75 9.57
C GLU A 100 2.70 -12.53 8.85
N THR A 101 2.25 -12.24 7.63
CA THR A 101 2.76 -11.12 6.83
C THR A 101 1.66 -10.16 6.46
N ARG A 102 1.99 -8.87 6.40
CA ARG A 102 1.14 -7.85 5.79
C ARG A 102 1.96 -6.98 4.86
N ASP A 103 1.31 -6.51 3.81
CA ASP A 103 1.94 -5.72 2.76
C ASP A 103 1.34 -4.31 2.73
N GLU A 104 2.20 -3.30 2.58
CA GLU A 104 1.84 -1.90 2.36
C GLU A 104 2.38 -1.43 1.01
N VAL A 105 1.59 -0.59 0.33
CA VAL A 105 1.95 -0.07 -1.00
C VAL A 105 3.00 1.03 -0.88
N ILE A 106 4.06 0.93 -1.68
CA ILE A 106 5.01 2.02 -1.91
C ILE A 106 4.59 2.70 -3.22
N PRO A 107 4.11 3.96 -3.21
CA PRO A 107 3.64 4.62 -4.43
C PRO A 107 4.71 4.66 -5.53
N ALA A 108 4.27 4.66 -6.79
CA ALA A 108 5.16 4.89 -7.92
C ALA A 108 5.88 6.25 -7.75
N THR A 109 7.16 6.29 -8.12
CA THR A 109 8.00 7.48 -7.93
C THR A 109 7.68 8.62 -8.90
N GLY A 110 6.97 8.31 -9.99
CA GLY A 110 6.74 9.24 -11.08
C GLY A 110 7.99 9.49 -11.93
N HIS A 111 7.84 10.30 -12.96
CA HIS A 111 8.95 10.67 -13.84
C HIS A 111 9.65 11.93 -13.34
N THR A 112 10.99 11.90 -13.34
CA THR A 112 11.83 13.07 -13.11
C THR A 112 12.43 13.51 -14.44
N TRP A 113 11.75 14.44 -15.11
CA TRP A 113 12.12 14.94 -16.44
C TRP A 113 13.39 15.81 -16.39
N ASP A 114 14.20 15.74 -17.44
CA ASP A 114 15.32 16.65 -17.68
C ASP A 114 14.85 18.06 -18.11
N GLN A 115 15.79 18.92 -18.51
CA GLN A 115 15.49 20.28 -18.97
C GLN A 115 14.85 20.36 -20.36
N GLY A 116 14.71 19.23 -21.05
CA GLY A 116 14.29 19.19 -22.44
C GLY A 116 15.43 19.47 -23.43
N THR A 117 15.33 18.87 -24.61
CA THR A 117 16.21 19.12 -25.76
C THR A 117 15.36 19.50 -26.98
N VAL A 118 15.69 20.63 -27.61
CA VAL A 118 15.02 21.07 -28.84
C VAL A 118 15.36 20.07 -29.95
N LEU A 119 14.35 19.36 -30.45
CA LEU A 119 14.51 18.47 -31.59
C LEU A 119 14.44 19.25 -32.90
N THR A 120 13.45 20.12 -33.01
CA THR A 120 13.25 21.02 -34.14
C THR A 120 12.90 22.41 -33.62
N PRO A 121 13.62 23.46 -34.01
CA PRO A 121 13.25 24.83 -33.67
C PRO A 121 11.96 25.21 -34.40
N ALA A 122 11.13 26.03 -33.75
CA ALA A 122 9.97 26.61 -34.42
C ALA A 122 10.40 27.65 -35.46
N THR A 123 9.62 27.77 -36.53
CA THR A 123 9.80 28.81 -37.56
C THR A 123 8.59 29.75 -37.56
N CYS A 124 8.56 30.73 -38.47
CA CYS A 124 7.42 31.64 -38.61
C CYS A 124 6.10 30.91 -38.88
N THR A 125 6.15 29.77 -39.57
CA THR A 125 4.96 29.06 -40.06
C THR A 125 4.81 27.65 -39.53
N GLU A 126 5.90 27.04 -39.05
CA GLU A 126 5.91 25.65 -38.59
C GLU A 126 6.26 25.56 -37.11
N ASN A 127 5.51 24.71 -36.40
CA ASN A 127 5.81 24.39 -35.01
C ASN A 127 7.12 23.61 -34.91
N GLY A 128 7.88 23.89 -33.87
CA GLY A 128 9.01 23.08 -33.43
C GLY A 128 8.58 21.98 -32.44
N ALA A 129 9.56 21.24 -31.95
CA ALA A 129 9.37 20.19 -30.95
C ALA A 129 10.51 20.19 -29.92
N MET A 130 10.13 19.98 -28.66
CA MET A 130 11.02 19.78 -27.51
C MET A 130 10.80 18.38 -26.96
N ARG A 131 11.87 17.63 -26.68
CA ARG A 131 11.80 16.32 -26.02
C ARG A 131 12.32 16.39 -24.60
N TYR A 132 11.55 15.88 -23.65
CA TYR A 132 11.99 15.65 -22.28
C TYR A 132 12.28 14.17 -22.06
N THR A 133 13.34 13.86 -21.33
CA THR A 133 13.72 12.49 -20.98
C THR A 133 13.69 12.34 -19.46
N CYS A 134 13.03 11.29 -18.97
CA CYS A 134 13.07 10.94 -17.55
C CYS A 134 14.48 10.47 -17.20
N THR A 135 15.13 11.18 -16.28
CA THR A 135 16.50 10.91 -15.82
C THR A 135 16.64 9.59 -15.04
N VAL A 136 15.52 9.01 -14.60
CA VAL A 136 15.48 7.76 -13.82
C VAL A 136 15.27 6.54 -14.71
N CYS A 137 14.32 6.59 -15.66
CA CYS A 137 13.91 5.42 -16.45
C CYS A 137 14.08 5.57 -17.96
N GLY A 138 14.46 6.74 -18.47
CA GLY A 138 14.66 6.98 -19.90
C GLY A 138 13.39 7.14 -20.73
N GLU A 139 12.20 7.08 -20.11
CA GLU A 139 10.94 7.41 -20.78
C GLU A 139 11.01 8.82 -21.37
N THR A 140 10.39 9.05 -22.53
CA THR A 140 10.42 10.34 -23.21
C THR A 140 9.04 10.88 -23.46
N ARG A 141 8.90 12.21 -23.42
CA ARG A 141 7.69 12.90 -23.89
C ARG A 141 8.08 14.11 -24.73
N ASP A 142 7.27 14.39 -25.75
CA ASP A 142 7.49 15.50 -26.66
C ASP A 142 6.41 16.58 -26.43
N GLU A 143 6.84 17.83 -26.41
CA GLU A 143 5.97 19.00 -26.36
C GLU A 143 6.18 19.85 -27.62
N VAL A 144 5.10 20.47 -28.08
CA VAL A 144 5.11 21.35 -29.25
C VAL A 144 5.68 22.71 -28.85
N ILE A 145 6.63 23.22 -29.62
CA ILE A 145 7.05 24.62 -29.57
C ILE A 145 6.23 25.36 -30.64
N PRO A 146 5.30 26.25 -30.28
CA PRO A 146 4.47 26.93 -31.26
C PRO A 146 5.29 27.72 -32.27
N ALA A 147 4.81 27.79 -33.52
CA ALA A 147 5.37 28.66 -34.56
C ALA A 147 5.48 30.11 -34.04
N THR A 148 6.57 30.79 -34.37
CA THR A 148 6.85 32.14 -33.85
C THR A 148 5.94 33.20 -34.44
N GLY A 149 5.29 32.88 -35.56
CA GLY A 149 4.64 33.87 -36.42
C GLY A 149 5.66 34.70 -37.19
N HIS A 150 5.14 35.55 -38.07
CA HIS A 150 5.95 36.51 -38.80
C HIS A 150 6.20 37.76 -37.95
N ALA A 151 7.46 38.19 -37.90
CA ALA A 151 7.86 39.47 -37.34
C ALA A 151 8.01 40.47 -38.49
N TRP A 152 6.89 41.09 -38.87
CA TRP A 152 6.83 42.07 -39.95
C TRP A 152 7.60 43.34 -39.59
N GLU A 153 8.39 43.84 -40.53
CA GLU A 153 9.03 45.16 -40.45
C GLU A 153 7.97 46.27 -40.53
N ASP A 154 8.30 47.47 -40.05
CA ASP A 154 7.37 48.62 -40.11
C ASP A 154 7.42 49.34 -41.47
N ASP A 155 8.56 49.26 -42.17
CA ASP A 155 8.82 50.01 -43.41
C ASP A 155 8.67 49.14 -44.68
N TYR A 156 8.23 49.77 -45.77
CA TYR A 156 8.21 49.13 -47.07
C TYR A 156 9.62 49.01 -47.67
N THR A 157 9.91 47.85 -48.24
CA THR A 157 11.07 47.64 -49.10
C THR A 157 10.64 47.61 -50.55
N VAL A 158 11.38 48.29 -51.43
CA VAL A 158 11.14 48.22 -52.88
C VAL A 158 11.71 46.89 -53.39
N ASP A 159 10.82 46.00 -53.85
CA ASP A 159 11.18 44.68 -54.37
C ASP A 159 11.61 44.75 -55.82
N GLN A 160 10.92 45.60 -56.59
CA GLN A 160 11.17 45.84 -58.00
C GLN A 160 11.06 47.34 -58.28
N ALA A 161 12.12 47.94 -58.81
CA ALA A 161 12.08 49.35 -59.20
C ALA A 161 11.26 49.54 -60.50
N PRO A 162 10.47 50.62 -60.62
CA PRO A 162 9.74 50.92 -61.84
C PRO A 162 10.68 51.25 -63.01
N THR A 163 10.23 50.97 -64.23
CA THR A 163 10.89 51.29 -65.49
C THR A 163 9.94 52.04 -66.43
N CYS A 164 10.43 52.55 -67.56
CA CYS A 164 9.59 53.29 -68.51
C CYS A 164 8.47 52.47 -69.17
N THR A 165 8.48 51.15 -69.01
CA THR A 165 7.49 50.24 -69.62
C THR A 165 6.86 49.26 -68.62
N GLN A 166 7.22 49.34 -67.33
CA GLN A 166 6.76 48.40 -66.31
C GLN A 166 6.77 49.04 -64.93
N ASP A 167 5.62 49.04 -64.26
CA ASP A 167 5.47 49.43 -62.86
C ASP A 167 6.36 48.58 -61.94
N GLY A 168 6.86 49.19 -60.87
CA GLY A 168 7.59 48.51 -59.80
C GLY A 168 6.66 47.96 -58.70
N SER A 169 7.26 47.39 -57.65
CA SER A 169 6.55 46.90 -56.47
C SER A 169 7.33 47.16 -55.18
N LYS A 170 6.59 47.32 -54.08
CA LYS A 170 7.12 47.31 -52.71
C LYS A 170 6.25 46.45 -51.81
N SER A 171 6.82 45.92 -50.74
CA SER A 171 6.11 45.12 -49.73
C SER A 171 6.74 45.28 -48.35
N ILE A 172 6.05 44.79 -47.32
CA ILE A 172 6.57 44.67 -45.95
C ILE A 172 7.12 43.26 -45.79
N HIS A 173 8.39 43.15 -45.36
CA HIS A 173 9.09 41.88 -45.23
C HIS A 173 9.07 41.38 -43.78
N CYS A 174 9.10 40.06 -43.59
CA CYS A 174 9.35 39.47 -42.28
C CYS A 174 10.85 39.49 -41.98
N SER A 175 11.24 39.95 -40.79
CA SER A 175 12.65 40.02 -40.37
C SER A 175 13.30 38.64 -40.15
N GLN A 176 12.48 37.59 -40.04
CA GLN A 176 12.92 36.24 -39.67
C GLN A 176 12.76 35.21 -40.81
N CYS A 177 12.14 35.57 -41.94
CA CYS A 177 11.98 34.69 -43.10
C CYS A 177 11.63 35.49 -44.38
N ASP A 178 11.70 34.86 -45.55
CA ASP A 178 11.44 35.51 -46.86
C ASP A 178 9.96 35.80 -47.16
N ALA A 179 9.10 35.79 -46.13
CA ALA A 179 7.69 36.09 -46.32
C ALA A 179 7.49 37.60 -46.48
N VAL A 180 6.54 37.98 -47.32
CA VAL A 180 6.15 39.37 -47.54
C VAL A 180 4.64 39.54 -47.34
N THR A 181 4.23 40.74 -46.93
CA THR A 181 2.83 41.14 -46.81
C THR A 181 2.64 42.54 -47.40
N ASP A 182 1.38 42.93 -47.62
CA ASP A 182 0.99 44.26 -48.11
C ASP A 182 1.77 44.72 -49.37
N VAL A 183 1.72 43.89 -50.41
CA VAL A 183 2.37 44.18 -51.70
C VAL A 183 1.61 45.30 -52.42
N GLN A 184 2.31 46.38 -52.76
CA GLN A 184 1.79 47.55 -53.47
C GLN A 184 2.57 47.80 -54.75
N THR A 185 1.87 48.22 -55.82
CA THR A 185 2.50 48.66 -57.07
C THR A 185 3.02 50.09 -56.94
N ILE A 186 4.15 50.38 -57.58
CA ILE A 186 4.74 51.72 -57.66
C ILE A 186 4.81 52.12 -59.14
N PRO A 187 4.18 53.24 -59.56
CA PRO A 187 4.23 53.70 -60.93
C PRO A 187 5.60 54.28 -61.32
#